data_AF-A0A914XAR9-F1
#
_entry.id   AF-A0A914XAR9-F1
#
_cell.length_a   1.000
_cell.length_b   1.000
_cell.length_c   1.000
_cell.angle_alpha   90.00
_cell.angle_beta   90.00
_cell.angle_gamma   90.00
#
_symmetry.space_group_name_H-M   'P 1'
#
loop_
_entity.id
_entity.type
_entity.pdbx_description
1 polymer ?
#
loop_
_entity_poly.entity_id
_entity_poly.type
_entity_poly.pdbx_seq_one_letter_code
_entity_poly.pdbx_strand_id
1 'polypeptide(L)'
;MGVGSDTTQVLRVAELMGTKTVLNEFIAFQKMGIMAKENLLEPRAQMIATYALCGFSNFSSIGIQLGILGGMAPGKKSILSKIALRALVAGSISCFMTACIAAILVETPFKCLPHSENGQCFDVSYYQALMANYTTVASTTAAPTTMSNF
;
A
#
# COMPACT_ATOMS: atom_id res chain seq x y z
N MET A 1 0.70 18.70 0.76
CA MET A 1 0.96 17.49 1.57
C MET A 1 2.14 17.63 2.54
N GLY A 2 2.96 18.71 2.51
CA GLY A 2 3.96 18.94 3.56
C GLY A 2 5.10 17.91 3.62
N VAL A 3 5.54 17.40 2.46
CA VAL A 3 6.58 16.36 2.32
C VAL A 3 7.91 16.78 2.92
N GLY A 4 8.28 18.05 2.77
CA GLY A 4 9.52 18.63 3.27
C GLY A 4 9.86 19.89 2.48
N SER A 5 10.93 20.59 2.90
CA SER A 5 11.46 21.76 2.17
C SER A 5 12.40 21.38 1.03
N ASP A 6 12.91 20.15 1.00
CA ASP A 6 13.76 19.64 -0.07
C ASP A 6 12.92 19.24 -1.30
N THR A 7 13.14 19.93 -2.40
CA THR A 7 12.52 19.67 -3.71
C THR A 7 12.77 18.24 -4.19
N THR A 8 13.90 17.64 -3.83
CA THR A 8 14.24 16.26 -4.24
C THR A 8 13.26 15.24 -3.64
N GLN A 9 12.88 15.42 -2.37
CA GLN A 9 11.87 14.57 -1.71
C GLN A 9 10.50 14.74 -2.38
N VAL A 10 10.13 15.98 -2.70
CA VAL A 10 8.87 16.29 -3.39
C VAL A 10 8.80 15.61 -4.76
N LEU A 11 9.88 15.66 -5.55
CA LEU A 11 9.95 15.02 -6.86
C LEU A 11 9.86 13.50 -6.77
N ARG A 12 10.55 12.88 -5.80
CA ARG A 12 10.46 11.42 -5.57
C ARG A 12 9.05 10.97 -5.20
N VAL A 13 8.38 11.71 -4.30
CA VAL A 13 6.98 11.40 -3.94
C VAL A 13 6.04 11.63 -5.12
N ALA A 14 6.23 12.68 -5.92
CA ALA A 14 5.45 12.94 -7.12
C ALA A 14 5.62 11.84 -8.18
N GLU A 15 6.85 11.33 -8.35
CA GLU A 15 7.14 10.20 -9.24
C GLU A 15 6.40 8.93 -8.82
N LEU A 16 6.36 8.64 -7.51
CA LEU A 16 5.60 7.50 -6.97
C LEU A 16 4.10 7.67 -7.22
N MET A 17 3.56 8.88 -7.00
CA MET A 17 2.15 9.19 -7.26
C MET A 17 1.80 8.99 -8.75
N GLY A 18 2.65 9.47 -9.67
CA GLY A 18 2.47 9.26 -11.11
C GLY A 18 2.55 7.79 -11.49
N THR A 19 3.50 7.05 -10.91
CA THR A 19 3.66 5.60 -11.10
C THR A 19 2.37 4.87 -10.68
N LYS A 20 1.78 5.24 -9.55
CA LYS A 20 0.50 4.70 -9.09
C LYS A 20 -0.62 4.97 -10.09
N THR A 21 -0.80 6.22 -10.52
CA THR A 21 -1.92 6.61 -11.37
C THR A 21 -1.87 5.92 -12.74
N VAL A 22 -0.68 5.83 -13.34
CA VAL A 22 -0.48 5.27 -14.68
C VAL A 22 -0.41 3.74 -14.66
N LEU A 23 0.35 3.17 -13.73
CA LEU A 23 0.56 1.72 -13.65
C LEU A 23 -0.36 1.09 -12.60
N ASN A 24 0.04 1.13 -11.33
CA ASN A 24 -0.73 0.68 -10.16
C ASN A 24 0.02 1.02 -8.86
N GLU A 25 -0.68 0.89 -7.73
CA GLU A 25 -0.14 1.10 -6.40
C GLU A 25 0.91 0.06 -5.99
N PHE A 26 0.81 -1.20 -6.43
CA PHE A 26 1.79 -2.24 -6.07
C PHE A 26 3.20 -1.95 -6.59
N ILE A 27 3.31 -1.53 -7.85
CA ILE A 27 4.57 -1.13 -8.48
C ILE A 27 5.10 0.14 -7.80
N ALA A 28 4.23 1.09 -7.48
CA ALA A 28 4.62 2.29 -6.74
C ALA A 28 5.17 1.94 -5.34
N PHE A 29 4.52 1.03 -4.60
CA PHE A 29 5.01 0.56 -3.30
C PHE A 29 6.34 -0.19 -3.40
N GLN A 30 6.52 -1.04 -4.42
CA GLN A 30 7.79 -1.71 -4.65
C GLN A 30 8.92 -0.69 -4.88
N LYS A 31 8.68 0.31 -5.72
CA LYS A 31 9.63 1.38 -6.01
C LYS A 31 9.94 2.22 -4.77
N MET A 32 8.91 2.56 -3.97
CA MET A 32 9.09 3.24 -2.69
C MET A 32 9.93 2.41 -1.73
N GLY A 33 9.74 1.09 -1.68
CA GLY A 33 10.54 0.17 -0.87
C GLY A 33 12.02 0.16 -1.27
N ILE A 34 12.33 0.22 -2.56
CA ILE A 34 13.71 0.34 -3.06
C ILE A 34 14.31 1.69 -2.64
N MET A 35 13.59 2.80 -2.89
CA MET A 35 14.03 4.15 -2.48
C MET A 35 14.25 4.27 -0.97
N ALA A 36 13.42 3.61 -0.16
CA ALA A 36 13.55 3.59 1.30
C ALA A 36 14.78 2.82 1.77
N LYS A 37 15.14 1.71 1.10
CA LYS A 37 16.36 0.93 1.39
C LYS A 37 17.64 1.70 1.03
N GLU A 38 17.58 2.46 -0.06
CA GLU A 38 18.69 3.31 -0.53
C GLU A 38 18.78 4.65 0.24
N ASN A 39 17.95 4.85 1.27
CA ASN A 39 17.86 6.10 2.05
C ASN A 39 17.58 7.35 1.18
N LEU A 40 16.88 7.17 0.05
CA LEU A 40 16.48 8.26 -0.83
C LEU A 40 15.22 9.00 -0.33
N LEU A 41 14.43 8.38 0.54
CA LEU A 41 13.26 9.01 1.13
C LEU A 41 13.46 9.23 2.62
N GLU A 42 13.19 10.44 3.10
CA GLU A 42 13.15 10.73 4.53
C GLU A 42 11.93 10.05 5.20
N PRO A 43 11.99 9.73 6.51
CA PRO A 43 10.88 9.08 7.22
C PRO A 43 9.53 9.79 7.05
N ARG A 44 9.54 11.12 7.04
CA ARG A 44 8.35 11.96 6.80
C ARG A 44 7.80 11.76 5.38
N ALA A 45 8.66 11.83 4.37
CA ALA A 45 8.28 11.61 2.98
C ALA A 45 7.76 10.18 2.74
N GLN A 46 8.38 9.17 3.35
CA GLN A 46 7.92 7.77 3.30
C GLN A 46 6.51 7.60 3.86
N MET A 47 6.24 8.21 5.03
CA MET A 47 4.92 8.15 5.67
C MET A 47 3.86 8.83 4.81
N ILE A 48 4.13 10.04 4.30
CA ILE A 48 3.20 10.77 3.43
C ILE A 48 2.95 10.01 2.13
N ALA A 49 4.00 9.47 1.49
CA ALA A 49 3.88 8.65 0.29
C ALA A 49 3.03 7.41 0.57
N THR A 50 3.20 6.74 1.71
CA THR A 50 2.41 5.56 2.08
C THR A 50 0.91 5.86 2.07
N TYR A 51 0.49 6.97 2.68
CA TYR A 51 -0.93 7.38 2.67
C TYR A 51 -1.40 7.83 1.29
N ALA A 52 -0.58 8.57 0.54
CA ALA A 52 -0.92 9.01 -0.82
C ALA A 52 -1.06 7.83 -1.80
N LEU A 53 -0.28 6.76 -1.60
CA LEU A 53 -0.29 5.56 -2.42
C LEU A 53 -1.38 4.57 -2.02
N CYS A 54 -1.87 4.61 -0.78
CA CYS A 54 -2.91 3.71 -0.26
C CYS A 54 -4.27 3.93 -0.94
N GLY A 55 -4.48 3.29 -2.11
CA GLY A 55 -5.77 3.27 -2.80
C GLY A 55 -5.66 2.86 -4.26
N PHE A 56 -6.70 2.25 -4.79
CA PHE A 56 -6.78 1.72 -6.16
C PHE A 56 -7.21 2.78 -7.19
N SER A 57 -6.73 4.01 -7.05
CA SER A 57 -7.08 5.14 -7.93
C SER A 57 -6.13 5.21 -9.15
N ASN A 58 -6.17 4.16 -9.97
CA ASN A 58 -5.35 4.03 -11.19
C ASN A 58 -6.23 3.62 -12.40
N PHE A 59 -5.72 3.77 -13.62
CA PHE A 59 -6.48 3.48 -14.84
C PHE A 59 -6.91 2.00 -14.95
N SER A 60 -6.07 1.07 -14.49
CA SER A 60 -6.38 -0.36 -14.49
C SER A 60 -7.60 -0.67 -13.60
N SER A 61 -7.63 -0.10 -12.38
CA SER A 61 -8.72 -0.25 -11.43
C SER A 61 -10.04 0.36 -11.91
N ILE A 62 -10.00 1.42 -12.72
CA ILE A 62 -11.19 1.94 -13.40
C ILE A 62 -11.73 0.91 -14.41
N GLY A 63 -10.85 0.27 -15.19
CA GLY A 63 -11.24 -0.82 -16.09
C GLY A 63 -11.92 -1.97 -15.35
N ILE A 64 -11.35 -2.40 -14.23
CA ILE A 64 -11.91 -3.43 -13.36
C ILE A 64 -13.30 -3.01 -12.84
N GLN A 65 -13.45 -1.78 -12.32
CA GLN A 65 -14.72 -1.26 -11.82
C GLN A 65 -15.78 -1.18 -12.91
N LEU A 66 -15.42 -0.74 -14.13
CA LEU A 66 -16.33 -0.72 -15.27
C LEU A 66 -16.73 -2.13 -15.71
N GLY A 67 -15.83 -3.10 -15.64
CA GLY A 67 -16.12 -4.51 -15.91
C GLY A 67 -17.13 -5.08 -14.92
N ILE A 68 -16.87 -4.91 -13.63
CA ILE A 68 -17.72 -5.42 -12.55
C ILE A 68 -19.09 -4.71 -12.55
N LEU A 69 -19.12 -3.38 -12.42
CA LEU A 69 -20.36 -2.60 -12.35
C LEU A 69 -21.14 -2.66 -13.67
N GLY A 70 -20.44 -2.73 -14.80
CA GLY A 70 -21.05 -2.91 -16.11
C GLY A 70 -21.66 -4.29 -16.30
N GLY A 71 -21.09 -5.33 -15.69
CA GLY A 71 -21.68 -6.68 -15.64
C GLY A 71 -22.92 -6.74 -14.74
N MET A 72 -22.87 -6.07 -13.58
CA MET A 72 -23.99 -6.02 -12.62
C MET A 72 -25.15 -5.14 -13.13
N ALA A 73 -24.86 -4.06 -13.84
CA ALA A 73 -25.84 -3.09 -14.34
C ALA A 73 -25.61 -2.77 -15.84
N PRO A 74 -25.94 -3.70 -16.75
CA PRO A 74 -25.61 -3.56 -18.18
C PRO A 74 -26.24 -2.33 -18.84
N GLY A 75 -27.44 -1.90 -18.42
CA GLY A 75 -28.08 -0.68 -18.88
C GLY A 75 -27.44 0.63 -18.40
N LYS A 76 -26.46 0.57 -17.49
CA LYS A 76 -25.78 1.75 -16.91
C LYS A 76 -24.34 1.93 -17.38
N LYS A 77 -23.82 1.04 -18.24
CA LYS A 77 -22.43 1.08 -18.76
C LYS A 77 -22.04 2.44 -19.34
N SER A 78 -22.94 3.08 -20.11
CA SER A 78 -22.70 4.40 -20.71
C SER A 78 -22.55 5.52 -19.68
N ILE A 79 -23.27 5.44 -18.56
CA ILE A 79 -23.17 6.43 -17.48
C ILE A 79 -21.86 6.20 -16.71
N LEU A 80 -21.56 4.94 -16.39
CA LEU A 80 -20.35 4.55 -15.67
C LEU A 80 -19.08 4.98 -16.40
N SER A 81 -19.00 4.77 -17.73
CA SER A 81 -17.84 5.19 -18.52
C SER A 81 -17.67 6.72 -18.56
N LYS A 82 -18.77 7.48 -18.56
CA LYS A 82 -18.73 8.95 -18.53
C LYS A 82 -18.19 9.51 -17.21
N ILE A 83 -18.46 8.84 -16.08
CA ILE A 83 -17.99 9.30 -14.76
C ILE A 83 -16.64 8.72 -14.36
N ALA A 84 -16.13 7.71 -15.07
CA ALA A 84 -14.92 6.97 -14.73
C ALA A 84 -13.70 7.85 -14.44
N LEU A 85 -13.39 8.83 -15.30
CA LEU A 85 -12.26 9.75 -15.07
C LEU A 85 -12.48 10.64 -13.85
N ARG A 86 -13.73 11.08 -13.61
CA ARG A 86 -14.07 11.87 -12.42
C ARG A 86 -13.90 11.02 -11.15
N ALA A 87 -14.28 9.75 -11.20
CA ALA A 87 -14.09 8.81 -10.10
C ALA A 87 -12.60 8.56 -9.81
N LEU A 88 -11.76 8.44 -10.84
CA LEU A 88 -10.30 8.33 -10.68
C LEU A 88 -9.71 9.53 -9.93
N VAL A 89 -10.05 10.74 -10.37
CA VAL A 89 -9.57 11.98 -9.76
C VAL A 89 -10.08 12.11 -8.33
N ALA A 90 -11.36 11.85 -8.09
CA ALA A 90 -11.95 11.88 -6.75
C ALA A 90 -11.27 10.86 -5.80
N GLY A 91 -11.01 9.64 -6.27
CA GLY A 91 -10.29 8.62 -5.50
C GLY A 91 -8.85 9.03 -5.19
N SER A 92 -8.16 9.66 -6.14
CA SER A 92 -6.80 10.16 -5.92
C SER A 92 -6.76 11.28 -4.89
N ILE A 93 -7.70 12.24 -4.98
CA ILE A 93 -7.85 13.33 -4.01
C ILE A 93 -8.13 12.76 -2.61
N SER A 94 -8.98 11.72 -2.50
CA SER A 94 -9.25 11.07 -1.21
C SER A 94 -7.97 10.52 -0.57
N CYS A 95 -7.07 9.91 -1.35
CA CYS A 95 -5.77 9.43 -0.86
C CYS A 95 -4.85 10.59 -0.46
N PHE A 96 -4.90 11.71 -1.19
CA PHE A 96 -4.08 12.88 -0.85
C PHE A 96 -4.59 13.61 0.39
N MET A 97 -5.89 13.60 0.64
CA MET A 97 -6.48 14.16 1.86
C MET A 97 -6.05 13.37 3.09
N THR A 98 -6.06 12.03 3.04
CA THR A 98 -5.55 11.21 4.16
C THR A 98 -4.06 11.44 4.39
N ALA A 99 -3.27 11.59 3.31
CA ALA A 99 -1.86 11.96 3.42
C ALA A 99 -1.64 13.34 4.03
N CYS A 100 -2.45 14.35 3.68
CA CYS A 100 -2.41 15.67 4.31
C CYS A 100 -2.73 15.59 5.81
N ILE A 101 -3.75 14.83 6.20
CA ILE A 101 -4.11 14.66 7.61
C ILE A 101 -2.95 13.99 8.36
N ALA A 102 -2.38 12.91 7.82
CA ALA A 102 -1.21 12.26 8.42
C ALA A 102 -0.02 13.20 8.57
N ALA A 103 0.24 14.04 7.56
CA ALA A 103 1.32 15.03 7.59
C ALA A 103 1.12 16.13 8.65
N ILE A 104 -0.13 16.49 8.97
CA ILE A 104 -0.47 17.46 10.02
C ILE A 104 -0.34 16.82 11.40
N LEU A 105 -0.81 15.58 11.56
CA LEU A 105 -0.84 14.89 12.85
C LEU A 105 0.55 14.40 13.30
N VAL A 106 1.44 14.11 12.36
CA VAL A 106 2.77 13.55 12.66
C VAL A 106 3.84 14.43 12.04
N GLU A 107 4.62 15.12 12.89
CA GLU A 107 5.71 15.99 12.45
C GLU A 107 6.99 15.19 12.15
N THR A 108 7.48 14.45 13.15
CA THR A 108 8.67 13.59 13.06
C THR A 108 8.30 12.12 13.28
N PRO A 109 8.08 11.33 12.21
CA PRO A 109 7.77 9.92 12.39
C PRO A 109 8.98 9.15 12.90
N PHE A 110 8.75 8.32 13.92
CA PHE A 110 9.77 7.42 14.46
C PHE A 110 9.99 6.24 13.51
N LYS A 111 11.25 6.00 13.11
CA LYS A 111 11.61 4.84 12.28
C LYS A 111 12.01 3.69 13.19
N CYS A 112 11.19 2.66 13.24
CA CYS A 112 11.53 1.41 13.91
C CYS A 112 12.60 0.66 13.11
N LEU A 113 13.75 0.41 13.74
CA LEU A 113 14.77 -0.49 13.22
C LEU A 113 14.39 -1.95 13.57
N PRO A 114 14.84 -2.95 12.79
CA PRO A 114 14.47 -4.35 12.98
C PRO A 114 14.92 -4.96 14.32
N HIS A 115 15.86 -4.31 15.02
CA HIS A 115 16.25 -4.64 16.38
C HIS A 115 15.85 -3.47 17.28
N SER A 116 14.77 -3.65 18.05
CA SER A 116 14.19 -2.61 18.90
C SER A 116 14.46 -2.92 20.38
N GLU A 117 15.57 -2.39 20.92
CA GLU A 117 15.99 -2.67 22.30
C GLU A 117 15.09 -2.03 23.39
N ASN A 118 14.21 -1.10 23.01
CA ASN A 118 13.44 -0.28 23.97
C ASN A 118 11.93 -0.58 24.03
N GLY A 119 11.46 -1.66 23.39
CA GLY A 119 10.03 -2.08 23.45
C GLY A 119 9.01 -1.10 22.83
N GLN A 120 9.45 0.00 22.20
CA GLN A 120 8.60 1.01 21.58
C GLN A 120 8.14 0.64 20.16
N CYS A 121 8.72 -0.41 19.58
CA CYS A 121 8.40 -0.91 18.26
C CYS A 121 8.06 -2.39 18.31
N PHE A 122 7.19 -2.81 17.39
CA PHE A 122 6.84 -4.21 17.20
C PHE A 122 8.07 -5.00 16.72
N ASP A 123 8.50 -5.99 17.52
CA ASP A 123 9.65 -6.82 17.19
C ASP A 123 9.27 -7.88 16.15
N VAL A 124 9.55 -7.58 14.88
CA VAL A 124 9.27 -8.49 13.75
C VAL A 124 10.09 -9.78 13.87
N SER A 125 11.27 -9.75 14.50
CA SER A 125 12.16 -10.91 14.65
C SER A 125 11.53 -11.98 15.54
N TYR A 126 10.85 -11.56 16.61
CA TYR A 126 10.08 -12.45 17.47
C TYR A 126 8.96 -13.16 16.70
N TYR A 127 8.20 -12.44 15.87
CA TYR A 127 7.13 -13.02 15.08
C TYR A 127 7.63 -13.87 13.91
N GLN A 128 8.77 -13.55 13.31
CA GLN A 128 9.41 -14.42 12.31
C GLN A 128 9.87 -15.73 12.93
N ALA A 129 10.46 -15.69 14.13
CA ALA A 129 10.81 -16.89 14.88
C ALA A 129 9.57 -17.71 15.27
N LEU A 130 8.48 -17.05 15.70
CA LEU A 130 7.22 -17.69 16.02
C LEU A 130 6.57 -18.35 14.78
N MET A 131 6.53 -17.63 13.65
CA MET A 131 5.99 -18.12 12.38
C MET A 131 6.81 -19.29 11.84
N ALA A 132 8.15 -19.22 11.91
CA ALA A 132 9.04 -20.32 11.54
C ALA A 132 8.80 -21.57 12.39
N ASN A 133 8.55 -21.39 13.69
CA ASN A 133 8.25 -22.49 14.60
C ASN A 133 6.84 -23.08 14.34
N TYR A 134 5.86 -22.25 13.94
CA TYR A 134 4.53 -22.70 13.54
C TYR A 134 4.55 -23.53 12.23
N THR A 135 5.35 -23.14 11.22
CA THR A 135 5.51 -23.94 10.00
C THR A 135 6.16 -25.30 10.26
N THR A 136 7.08 -25.39 11.23
CA THR A 136 7.66 -26.68 11.66
C THR A 136 6.68 -27.55 12.46
N VAL A 137 5.82 -26.97 13.30
CA VAL A 137 4.79 -27.74 14.02
C VAL A 137 3.69 -28.23 13.07
N ALA A 138 3.22 -27.39 12.15
CA ALA A 138 2.18 -27.75 11.17
C ALA A 138 2.61 -28.90 10.23
N SER A 139 3.91 -29.03 9.95
CA SER A 139 4.47 -30.15 9.17
C SER A 139 4.62 -31.45 9.98
N THR A 140 4.61 -31.39 11.32
CA THR A 140 4.61 -32.58 12.19
C THR A 140 3.22 -33.08 12.58
N THR A 141 2.16 -32.25 12.45
CA THR A 141 0.77 -32.67 12.73
C THR A 141 0.01 -33.17 11.50
N ALA A 142 0.61 -33.13 10.30
CA ALA A 142 0.11 -33.84 9.13
C ALA A 142 0.49 -35.33 9.20
N ALA A 143 -0.01 -36.04 10.21
CA ALA A 143 -0.02 -37.50 10.17
C ALA A 143 -0.99 -37.96 9.06
N PRO A 144 -0.64 -38.96 8.23
CA PRO A 144 -1.54 -39.48 7.21
C PRO A 144 -2.66 -40.26 7.91
N THR A 145 -3.85 -39.69 8.04
CA THR A 145 -5.04 -40.48 8.31
C THR A 145 -5.39 -41.25 7.03
N THR A 146 -4.90 -42.48 6.96
CA THR A 146 -5.45 -43.53 6.11
C THR A 146 -6.94 -43.67 6.39
N MET A 147 -7.80 -43.12 5.53
CA MET A 147 -9.19 -43.55 5.44
C MET A 147 -9.24 -44.81 4.57
N SER A 148 -9.05 -45.95 5.23
CA SER A 148 -9.54 -47.25 4.77
C SER A 148 -10.96 -47.46 5.27
N ASN A 149 -11.87 -47.86 4.37
CA ASN A 149 -13.21 -48.42 4.61
C ASN A 149 -14.28 -47.45 5.12
N PHE A 150 -15.11 -46.93 4.20
CA PHE A 150 -16.50 -47.34 3.96
C PHE A 150 -17.02 -46.70 2.66
#